data_AF-A0A7W1D3P4-F1
#
_entry.id   AF-A0A7W1D3P4-F1
#
_cell.length_a   1.000
_cell.length_b   1.000
_cell.length_c   1.000
_cell.angle_alpha   90.00
_cell.angle_beta   90.00
_cell.angle_gamma   90.00
#
_symmetry.space_group_name_H-M   'P 1'
#
loop_
_entity.id
_entity.type
_entity.pdbx_description
1 polymer ?
#
loop_
_entity_poly.entity_id
_entity_poly.type
_entity_poly.pdbx_seq_one_letter_code
_entity_poly.pdbx_strand_id
1 'polypeptide(L)' 'MGLPNLGRYPVATVGRGDDRFEIVFTGTHGAQTIDVPFRLLGAPDDLESVELRLLADLQKLGYEVTRVPPP' A
#
# COMPACT_ATOMS: atom_id res chain seq x y z
N MET A 1 12.13 -6.70 -7.37
CA MET A 1 11.02 -5.76 -7.63
C MET A 1 10.92 -4.87 -6.41
N GLY A 2 11.19 -3.58 -6.55
CA GLY A 2 11.27 -2.64 -5.43
C GLY A 2 10.04 -1.72 -5.39
N LEU A 3 9.87 -1.02 -4.27
CA LEU A 3 8.89 0.05 -4.16
C LEU A 3 9.25 1.21 -5.10
N PRO A 4 8.28 2.05 -5.52
CA PRO A 4 8.54 3.22 -6.36
C PRO A 4 9.59 4.16 -5.73
N ASN A 5 10.17 5.08 -6.50
CA ASN A 5 11.16 5.98 -5.91
C ASN A 5 10.47 7.04 -5.05
N LEU A 6 10.84 7.15 -3.76
CA LEU A 6 10.27 8.12 -2.81
C LEU A 6 10.33 9.58 -3.33
N GLY A 7 11.42 9.96 -3.99
CA GLY A 7 11.58 11.31 -4.54
C GLY A 7 10.66 11.61 -5.72
N ARG A 8 10.10 10.59 -6.38
CA ARG A 8 9.14 10.73 -7.48
C ARG A 8 7.70 10.50 -7.04
N TYR A 9 7.50 9.64 -6.04
CA TYR A 9 6.20 9.24 -5.50
C TYR A 9 6.24 9.25 -3.96
N PRO A 10 6.16 10.43 -3.31
CA PRO A 10 6.30 10.53 -1.86
C PRO A 10 5.09 10.01 -1.07
N VAL A 11 3.92 9.95 -1.71
CA VAL A 11 2.66 9.56 -1.05
C VAL A 11 2.29 8.14 -1.43
N ALA A 12 1.93 7.32 -0.46
CA ALA A 12 1.43 5.96 -0.65
C ALA A 12 0.05 5.82 -0.01
N THR A 13 -0.95 5.49 -0.82
CA THR A 13 -2.33 5.28 -0.38
C THR A 13 -2.64 3.79 -0.43
N VAL A 14 -2.99 3.18 0.70
CA VAL A 14 -3.37 1.77 0.79
C VAL A 14 -4.89 1.66 0.82
N GLY A 15 -5.44 0.80 -0.04
CA GLY A 15 -6.85 0.43 -0.06
C GLY A 15 -7.02 -1.08 -0.04
N ARG A 16 -8.15 -1.53 0.51
CA ARG A 16 -8.52 -2.94 0.55
C ARG A 16 -9.51 -3.26 -0.57
N GLY A 17 -9.13 -4.18 -1.45
CA GLY A 17 -10.02 -4.79 -2.43
C GLY A 17 -10.55 -6.16 -1.97
N ASP A 18 -11.23 -6.86 -2.88
CA ASP A 18 -11.87 -8.16 -2.59
C ASP A 18 -10.85 -9.26 -2.26
N ASP A 19 -9.73 -9.30 -2.96
CA ASP A 19 -8.73 -10.38 -2.88
C ASP A 19 -7.26 -9.90 -2.78
N ARG A 20 -7.08 -8.58 -2.63
CA ARG A 20 -5.79 -7.91 -2.66
C ARG A 20 -5.83 -6.57 -1.93
N PHE A 21 -4.65 -6.10 -1.52
CA PHE A 21 -4.44 -4.70 -1.19
C PHE A 21 -4.00 -3.95 -2.44
N GLU A 22 -4.59 -2.79 -2.67
CA GLU A 22 -4.16 -1.86 -3.70
C GLU A 22 -3.33 -0.77 -3.04
N ILE A 23 -2.12 -0.52 -3.54
CA ILE A 23 -1.25 0.55 -3.06
C ILE A 23 -1.00 1.52 -4.20
N VAL A 24 -1.53 2.74 -4.06
CA VAL A 24 -1.37 3.80 -5.05
C VAL A 24 -0.29 4.77 -4.56
N PHE A 25 0.84 4.79 -5.25
CA PHE A 25 1.92 5.72 -5.03
C PHE A 25 1.74 6.94 -5.92
N THR A 26 1.61 8.13 -5.33
CA THR A 26 1.38 9.37 -6.08
C THR A 26 2.51 10.37 -5.87
N GLY A 27 2.75 11.19 -6.90
CA GLY A 27 3.72 12.26 -6.86
C GLY A 27 3.71 13.11 -8.12
N THR A 28 4.76 13.90 -8.31
CA THR A 28 4.85 14.87 -9.42
C THR A 28 4.94 14.21 -10.80
N HIS A 29 5.31 12.93 -10.86
CA HIS A 29 5.37 12.13 -12.08
C HIS A 29 4.09 11.33 -12.36
N GLY A 30 3.02 11.58 -11.61
CA GLY A 30 1.74 10.88 -11.74
C GLY A 30 1.56 9.84 -10.64
N ALA A 31 0.84 8.76 -10.99
CA ALA A 31 0.51 7.69 -10.06
C ALA A 31 1.05 6.34 -10.55
N GLN A 32 1.46 5.51 -9.60
CA GLN A 32 1.82 4.12 -9.85
C GLN A 32 1.08 3.23 -8.85
N THR A 33 0.36 2.25 -9.37
CA THR A 33 -0.38 1.29 -8.54
C THR A 33 0.40 -0.01 -8.41
N ILE A 34 0.39 -0.58 -7.20
CA ILE A 34 0.89 -1.91 -6.89
C ILE A 34 -0.23 -2.70 -6.22
N ASP A 35 -0.59 -3.82 -6.82
CA ASP A 35 -1.51 -4.79 -6.25
C ASP A 35 -0.74 -5.85 -5.44
N VAL A 36 -1.19 -6.11 -4.22
CA VAL A 36 -0.64 -7.14 -3.32
C VAL A 36 -1.72 -8.19 -3.06
N PRO A 37 -1.75 -9.30 -3.80
CA PRO A 37 -2.71 -10.38 -3.60
C PRO A 37 -2.61 -10.98 -2.19
N PHE A 38 -3.74 -11.24 -1.53
CA PHE A 38 -3.76 -11.83 -0.19
C PHE A 38 -3.08 -13.21 -0.14
N ARG A 39 -3.03 -13.93 -1.26
CA ARG A 39 -2.28 -15.21 -1.35
C ARG A 39 -0.80 -15.04 -1.07
N LEU A 40 -0.19 -13.90 -1.42
CA LEU A 40 1.22 -13.62 -1.10
C LEU A 40 1.43 -13.31 0.38
N LEU A 41 0.35 -12.91 1.08
CA LEU A 41 0.33 -12.60 2.50
C LEU A 41 -0.06 -13.81 3.35
N GLY A 42 -0.22 -14.99 2.73
CA GLY A 42 -0.56 -16.23 3.41
C GLY A 42 -2.04 -16.38 3.75
N ALA A 43 -2.95 -15.69 3.03
CA ALA A 43 -4.39 -15.67 3.31
C ALA A 43 -4.68 -15.28 4.77
N PRO A 44 -4.34 -14.04 5.17
CA PRO A 44 -4.44 -13.62 6.56
C PRO A 44 -5.89 -13.64 7.06
N ASP A 45 -6.10 -14.20 8.24
CA ASP A 45 -7.40 -14.18 8.93
C ASP A 45 -7.79 -12.76 9.40
N ASP A 46 -6.78 -11.90 9.62
CA ASP A 46 -6.96 -10.49 9.99
C ASP A 46 -6.35 -9.56 8.93
N LEU A 47 -7.20 -9.13 8.01
CA LEU A 47 -6.83 -8.22 6.93
C LEU A 47 -6.57 -6.79 7.44
N GLU A 48 -7.20 -6.37 8.53
CA GLU A 48 -6.98 -5.03 9.09
C GLU A 48 -5.58 -4.92 9.71
N SER A 49 -5.17 -5.92 10.49
CA SER A 49 -3.81 -5.96 11.05
C SER A 49 -2.73 -5.98 9.96
N VAL A 50 -2.98 -6.68 8.85
CA VAL A 50 -2.04 -6.73 7.72
C VAL A 50 -1.99 -5.39 6.98
N GLU A 51 -3.13 -4.73 6.79
CA GLU A 51 -3.19 -3.37 6.23
C GLU A 51 -2.41 -2.37 7.10
N LEU A 52 -2.65 -2.37 8.41
CA LEU A 52 -1.95 -1.51 9.36
C LEU A 52 -0.44 -1.78 9.38
N ARG A 53 -0.05 -3.06 9.26
CA ARG A 53 1.36 -3.43 9.14
C ARG A 53 1.99 -2.88 7.87
N LEU A 54 1.29 -2.99 6.74
CA LEU A 54 1.73 -2.48 5.44
C LEU A 54 1.90 -0.95 5.48
N LEU A 55 0.94 -0.23 6.06
CA LEU A 55 1.03 1.21 6.29
C LEU A 55 2.24 1.58 7.15
N ALA A 56 2.45 0.87 8.27
CA ALA A 56 3.59 1.12 9.15
C ALA A 56 4.94 0.86 8.45
N ASP A 57 5.02 -0.18 7.62
CA ASP A 57 6.24 -0.49 6.90
C ASP A 57 6.53 0.53 5.77
N LEU A 58 5.50 1.02 5.07
CA LEU A 58 5.63 2.14 4.14
C LEU A 58 6.05 3.43 4.85
N GLN A 59 5.50 3.72 6.02
CA GLN A 59 5.87 4.89 6.80
C GLN A 59 7.34 4.84 7.26
N LYS A 60 7.84 3.67 7.68
CA LYS A 60 9.26 3.49 8.04
C LYS A 60 10.22 3.74 6.87
N LEU A 61 9.75 3.52 5.65
CA LEU A 61 10.52 3.78 4.43
C LEU A 61 10.49 5.27 4.02
N GLY A 62 9.75 6.10 4.75
CA GLY A 62 9.67 7.54 4.54
C GLY A 62 8.50 8.01 3.69
N TYR A 63 7.59 7.11 3.29
CA TYR A 63 6.38 7.51 2.56
C TYR A 63 5.40 8.21 3.49
N GLU A 64 4.72 9.21 2.95
CA GLU A 64 3.50 9.73 3.54
C GLU A 64 2.37 8.72 3.26
N VAL A 65 1.81 8.13 4.31
CA VAL A 65 0.86 7.02 4.17
C VAL A 65 -0.56 7.48 4.45
N THR A 66 -1.48 7.11 3.55
CA THR A 66 -2.92 7.32 3.70
C THR A 66 -3.62 5.97 3.57
N ARG A 67 -4.73 5.77 4.30
CA ARG A 67 -5.61 4.61 4.13
C ARG A 67 -6.93 5.03 3.52
N VAL A 68 -7.44 4.24 2.58
CA VAL A 68 -8.78 4.39 2.04
C VAL A 68 -9.70 3.55 2.90
N PRO A 69 -10.73 4.13 3.53
CA PRO A 69 -11.72 3.34 4.25
C PRO A 69 -12.41 2.36 3.30
N PRO A 70 -12.68 1.12 3.72
CA PRO A 70 -13.45 0.18 2.91
C PRO A 70 -14.86 0.75 2.63
N PRO A 71 -15.45 0.47 1.46
CA PRO A 71 -16.81 0.88 1.12
C PRO A 71 -17.88 0.25 2.02
#